data_AF-A0A4Y4DRJ0-F1
#
_entry.id   AF-A0A4Y4DRJ0-F1
#
_cell.length_a   1.000
_cell.length_b   1.000
_cell.length_c   1.000
_cell.angle_alpha   90.00
_cell.angle_beta   90.00
_cell.angle_gamma   90.00
#
_symmetry.space_group_name_H-M   'P 1'
#
loop_
_entity.id
_entity.type
_entity.pdbx_description
1 polymer ?
#
loop_
_entity_poly.entity_id
_entity_poly.type
_entity_poly.pdbx_seq_one_letter_code
_entity_poly.pdbx_strand_id
1 'polypeptide(L)'
;MPSPSAPPQLARLVLLSAAAVCVGLLPVGLAAWLFDAQIAQGVYIGLVLMTSVVRTLNPREQWLAAGFSALVAAAGSFIGPQLGWLLLAVPVVCAVQGWFSLHSTQAVAVLPAILLLDAMGGRQQQWLAMGIATFVGAVFLILAARLAKISAEPKPLAAAPALLHACLLAAGCLLLVLLGHWLGVERGHWALLAFCLMFTPALVTGQQRSAFGYIAAVMMGTVLAAAVGLLNVEVLTVAFLVIGALGTVAGTLAARPILSASALTLAVILLNSMASGESVGAIGGQRAGLALLSLAVVLSLLWIGRWAGANFSLFNPEPAGGQTGARE
;
A
#
# COMPACT_ATOMS: atom_id res chain seq x y z
N MET A 1 9.08 -33.98 25.63
CA MET A 1 7.62 -33.76 25.63
C MET A 1 7.36 -32.27 25.50
N PRO A 2 6.82 -31.79 24.36
CA PRO A 2 6.58 -30.36 24.16
C PRO A 2 5.41 -29.86 25.01
N SER A 3 5.59 -28.71 25.66
CA SER A 3 4.60 -28.04 26.52
C SER A 3 3.44 -27.47 25.70
N PRO A 4 2.18 -27.87 25.94
CA PRO A 4 1.02 -27.33 25.25
C PRO A 4 0.47 -26.11 26.03
N SER A 5 1.05 -24.93 25.82
CA SER A 5 0.53 -23.67 26.39
C SER A 5 0.51 -22.54 25.36
N ALA A 6 -0.01 -22.82 24.15
CA ALA A 6 -0.22 -21.82 23.11
C ALA A 6 -1.69 -21.37 22.80
N PRO A 7 -2.73 -21.52 23.65
CA PRO A 7 -4.07 -21.03 23.29
C PRO A 7 -4.44 -19.56 23.65
N PRO A 8 -3.98 -18.91 24.74
CA PRO A 8 -4.59 -17.63 25.16
C PRO A 8 -4.18 -16.42 24.31
N GLN A 9 -2.99 -16.43 23.71
CA GLN A 9 -2.48 -15.29 22.95
C GLN A 9 -3.09 -15.20 21.54
N LEU A 10 -3.28 -16.34 20.86
CA LEU A 10 -3.91 -16.37 19.54
C LEU A 10 -5.39 -15.99 19.60
N ALA A 11 -6.14 -16.53 20.57
CA ALA A 11 -7.55 -16.20 20.76
C ALA A 11 -7.75 -14.70 21.03
N ARG A 12 -6.89 -14.09 21.86
CA ARG A 12 -6.91 -12.65 22.14
C ARG A 12 -6.60 -11.82 20.88
N LEU A 13 -5.61 -12.22 20.09
CA LEU A 13 -5.26 -11.53 18.84
C LEU A 13 -6.40 -11.59 17.83
N VAL A 14 -7.06 -12.75 17.68
CA VAL A 14 -8.22 -12.90 16.80
C VAL A 14 -9.38 -12.02 17.27
N LEU A 15 -9.70 -12.03 18.56
CA LEU A 15 -10.78 -11.20 19.13
C LEU A 15 -10.51 -9.70 18.91
N LEU A 16 -9.29 -9.24 19.19
CA LEU A 16 -8.90 -7.85 18.98
C LEU A 16 -8.92 -7.47 17.50
N SER A 17 -8.47 -8.38 16.62
CA SER A 17 -8.51 -8.15 15.17
C SER A 17 -9.94 -8.09 14.65
N ALA A 18 -10.82 -8.97 15.12
CA ALA A 18 -12.23 -8.96 14.77
C ALA A 18 -12.92 -7.68 15.25
N ALA A 19 -12.69 -7.28 16.50
CA ALA A 19 -13.21 -6.02 17.02
C ALA A 19 -12.72 -4.82 16.19
N ALA A 20 -11.43 -4.77 15.86
CA ALA A 20 -10.85 -3.69 15.06
C ALA A 20 -11.40 -3.67 13.62
N VAL A 21 -11.58 -4.83 12.98
CA VAL A 21 -12.23 -4.91 11.66
C VAL A 21 -13.68 -4.43 11.75
N CYS A 22 -14.47 -4.90 12.73
CA CYS A 22 -15.85 -4.45 12.91
C CYS A 22 -15.95 -2.94 13.13
N VAL A 23 -15.09 -2.38 13.98
CA VAL A 23 -15.04 -0.93 14.24
C VAL A 23 -14.61 -0.17 12.98
N GLY A 24 -13.66 -0.69 12.20
CA GLY A 24 -13.23 -0.09 10.93
C GLY A 24 -14.29 -0.15 9.83
N LEU A 25 -15.19 -1.14 9.86
CA LEU A 25 -16.30 -1.25 8.91
C LEU A 25 -17.43 -0.25 9.19
N LEU A 26 -17.54 0.28 10.42
CA LEU A 26 -18.58 1.26 10.78
C LEU A 26 -18.58 2.51 9.89
N PRO A 27 -17.47 3.27 9.72
CA PRO A 27 -17.48 4.46 8.88
C PRO A 27 -17.70 4.12 7.39
N VAL A 28 -17.24 2.95 6.91
CA VAL A 28 -17.49 2.50 5.53
C VAL A 28 -18.96 2.18 5.31
N GLY A 29 -19.58 1.43 6.24
CA GLY A 29 -20.99 1.08 6.18
C GLY A 29 -21.91 2.29 6.33
N LEU A 30 -21.58 3.22 7.23
CA LEU A 30 -22.30 4.49 7.37
C LEU A 30 -22.20 5.33 6.09
N ALA A 31 -21.02 5.42 5.48
CA ALA A 31 -20.85 6.14 4.22
C ALA A 31 -21.64 5.48 3.07
N ALA A 32 -21.64 4.16 2.98
CA ALA A 32 -22.39 3.42 1.98
C ALA A 32 -23.92 3.53 2.15
N TRP A 33 -24.40 3.67 3.39
CA TRP A 33 -25.84 3.81 3.67
C TRP A 33 -26.35 5.24 3.48
N LEU A 34 -25.56 6.24 3.88
CA LEU A 34 -25.96 7.66 3.84
C LEU A 34 -25.65 8.33 2.50
N PHE A 35 -24.69 7.82 1.73
CA PHE A 35 -24.18 8.43 0.51
C PHE A 35 -24.07 7.41 -0.63
N ASP A 36 -23.18 7.66 -1.59
CA ASP A 36 -22.89 6.79 -2.74
C ASP A 36 -21.72 5.83 -2.44
N ALA A 37 -21.64 4.72 -3.16
CA ALA A 37 -20.56 3.73 -3.10
C ALA A 37 -19.17 4.35 -3.32
N GLN A 38 -19.07 5.41 -4.14
CA GLN A 38 -17.81 6.14 -4.34
C GLN A 38 -17.31 6.82 -3.06
N ILE A 39 -18.21 7.38 -2.24
CA ILE A 39 -17.84 8.02 -0.97
C ILE A 39 -17.40 6.94 0.03
N ALA A 40 -18.08 5.80 0.06
CA ALA A 40 -17.66 4.66 0.86
C ALA A 40 -16.27 4.13 0.48
N GLN A 41 -15.96 4.09 -0.83
CA GLN A 41 -14.64 3.75 -1.35
C GLN A 41 -13.57 4.73 -0.86
N GLY A 42 -13.86 6.05 -0.89
CA GLY A 42 -12.95 7.07 -0.36
C GLY A 42 -12.60 6.82 1.12
N VAL A 43 -13.60 6.55 1.96
CA VAL A 43 -13.40 6.18 3.38
C VAL A 43 -12.54 4.93 3.50
N TYR A 44 -12.83 3.90 2.72
CA TYR A 44 -12.06 2.65 2.72
C TYR A 44 -10.59 2.87 2.35
N ILE A 45 -10.31 3.65 1.30
CA ILE A 45 -8.95 4.02 0.89
C ILE A 45 -8.22 4.73 2.04
N GLY A 46 -8.90 5.67 2.71
CA GLY A 46 -8.36 6.39 3.87
C GLY A 46 -7.97 5.45 5.02
N LEU A 47 -8.82 4.47 5.34
CA LEU A 47 -8.55 3.45 6.36
C LEU A 47 -7.37 2.55 5.96
N VAL A 48 -7.36 2.05 4.73
CA VAL A 48 -6.32 1.13 4.25
C VAL A 48 -4.96 1.81 4.24
N LEU A 49 -4.84 2.99 3.64
CA LEU A 49 -3.57 3.70 3.55
C LEU A 49 -3.03 4.03 4.94
N MET A 50 -3.91 4.45 5.85
CA MET A 50 -3.47 4.86 7.18
C MET A 50 -3.00 3.70 8.06
N THR A 51 -3.33 2.46 7.72
CA THR A 51 -3.02 1.29 8.58
C THR A 51 -1.51 1.14 8.83
N SER A 52 -0.69 1.40 7.82
CA SER A 52 0.78 1.43 7.96
C SER A 52 1.27 2.74 8.60
N VAL A 53 0.66 3.87 8.25
CA VAL A 53 1.07 5.22 8.68
C VAL A 53 0.89 5.43 10.19
N VAL A 54 -0.26 5.07 10.75
CA VAL A 54 -0.59 5.32 12.17
C VAL A 54 0.37 4.63 13.14
N ARG A 55 1.09 3.61 12.67
CA ARG A 55 2.07 2.88 13.46
C ARG A 55 3.46 3.45 13.38
N THR A 56 3.80 4.07 12.26
CA THR A 56 5.19 4.22 11.83
C THR A 56 5.63 5.68 11.72
N LEU A 57 4.68 6.60 11.66
CA LEU A 57 4.91 8.04 11.63
C LEU A 57 4.58 8.70 12.97
N ASN A 58 5.21 9.84 13.22
CA ASN A 58 4.90 10.67 14.39
C ASN A 58 3.48 11.24 14.31
N PRO A 59 2.86 11.59 15.45
CA PRO A 59 1.49 12.10 15.48
C PRO A 59 1.23 13.30 14.55
N ARG A 60 2.21 14.18 14.35
CA ARG A 60 2.10 15.35 13.43
C ARG A 60 2.13 14.91 11.96
N GLU A 61 3.04 14.00 11.62
CA GLU A 61 3.19 13.43 10.29
C GLU A 61 1.99 12.58 9.88
N GLN A 62 1.33 11.90 10.83
CA GLN A 62 0.08 11.18 10.59
C GLN A 62 -1.02 12.11 10.06
N TRP A 63 -1.18 13.30 10.65
CA TRP A 63 -2.16 14.29 10.17
C TRP A 63 -1.77 14.87 8.82
N LEU A 64 -0.48 15.11 8.58
CA LEU A 64 0.00 15.54 7.26
C LEU A 64 -0.28 14.47 6.20
N ALA A 65 0.01 13.20 6.50
CA ALA A 65 -0.30 12.09 5.63
C ALA A 65 -1.80 12.02 5.32
N ALA A 66 -2.66 12.25 6.31
CA ALA A 66 -4.11 12.29 6.10
C ALA A 66 -4.53 13.41 5.16
N GLY A 67 -3.97 14.61 5.35
CA GLY A 67 -4.17 15.73 4.43
C GLY A 67 -3.70 15.42 3.01
N PHE A 68 -2.50 14.88 2.85
CA PHE A 68 -1.97 14.52 1.53
C PHE A 68 -2.77 13.40 0.86
N SER A 69 -3.21 12.38 1.59
CA SER A 69 -4.07 11.33 1.02
C SER A 69 -5.40 11.90 0.53
N ALA A 70 -6.01 12.81 1.28
CA ALA A 70 -7.23 13.50 0.88
C ALA A 70 -7.03 14.36 -0.38
N LEU A 71 -5.93 15.12 -0.44
CA LEU A 71 -5.57 15.93 -1.60
C LEU A 71 -5.28 15.08 -2.83
N VAL A 72 -4.56 13.97 -2.67
CA VAL A 72 -4.23 13.05 -3.78
C VAL A 72 -5.47 12.34 -4.29
N ALA A 73 -6.38 11.92 -3.41
CA ALA A 73 -7.67 11.33 -3.80
C ALA A 73 -8.55 12.33 -4.56
N ALA A 74 -8.65 13.56 -4.04
CA ALA A 74 -9.37 14.65 -4.70
C ALA A 74 -8.76 14.99 -6.06
N ALA A 75 -7.43 15.10 -6.15
CA ALA A 75 -6.71 15.38 -7.39
C ALA A 75 -6.90 14.25 -8.40
N GLY A 76 -6.81 12.98 -7.98
CA GLY A 76 -7.08 11.82 -8.83
C GLY A 76 -8.47 11.91 -9.43
N SER A 77 -9.49 12.05 -8.59
CA SER A 77 -10.88 12.17 -9.05
C SER A 77 -11.14 13.40 -9.94
N PHE A 78 -10.43 14.50 -9.73
CA PHE A 78 -10.55 15.71 -10.56
C PHE A 78 -9.90 15.52 -11.94
N ILE A 79 -8.67 14.99 -11.97
CA ILE A 79 -7.89 14.77 -13.19
C ILE A 79 -8.60 13.76 -14.11
N GLY A 80 -9.15 12.69 -13.53
CA GLY A 80 -9.76 11.60 -14.30
C GLY A 80 -8.73 10.81 -15.13
N PRO A 81 -9.16 10.06 -16.17
CA PRO A 81 -8.28 9.15 -16.92
C PRO A 81 -7.37 9.85 -17.94
N GLN A 82 -7.16 11.17 -17.83
CA GLN A 82 -6.41 11.96 -18.81
C GLN A 82 -4.89 11.73 -18.68
N LEU A 83 -4.32 10.99 -19.65
CA LEU A 83 -2.91 10.56 -19.63
C LEU A 83 -1.92 11.71 -19.35
N GLY A 84 -2.07 12.85 -20.03
CA GLY A 84 -1.13 13.98 -19.90
C GLY A 84 -1.04 14.52 -18.46
N TRP A 85 -2.18 14.66 -17.78
CA TRP A 85 -2.22 15.10 -16.39
C TRP A 85 -1.71 14.03 -15.43
N LEU A 86 -1.99 12.75 -15.70
CA LEU A 86 -1.47 11.64 -14.91
C LEU A 86 0.07 11.56 -14.97
N LEU A 87 0.67 11.78 -16.13
CA LEU A 87 2.13 11.82 -16.30
C LEU A 87 2.78 12.97 -15.50
N LEU A 88 2.07 14.07 -15.27
CA LEU A 88 2.55 15.18 -14.44
C LEU A 88 2.30 14.97 -12.95
N ALA A 89 1.15 14.40 -12.58
CA ALA A 89 0.75 14.22 -11.20
C ALA A 89 1.53 13.08 -10.51
N VAL A 90 1.81 11.97 -11.23
CA VAL A 90 2.52 10.81 -10.67
C VAL A 90 3.89 11.19 -10.07
N PRO A 91 4.80 11.91 -10.77
CA PRO A 91 6.07 12.33 -10.21
C PRO A 91 5.94 13.18 -8.93
N VAL A 92 4.97 14.10 -8.89
CA VAL A 92 4.71 14.95 -7.73
C VAL A 92 4.27 14.10 -6.54
N VAL A 93 3.35 13.16 -6.74
CA VAL A 93 2.86 12.27 -5.69
C VAL A 93 3.96 11.31 -5.22
N CYS A 94 4.80 10.81 -6.12
CA CYS A 94 5.97 10.00 -5.77
C CYS A 94 7.02 10.81 -4.98
N ALA A 95 7.19 12.11 -5.27
CA ALA A 95 8.06 12.98 -4.49
C ALA A 95 7.53 13.20 -3.07
N VAL A 96 6.23 13.41 -2.90
CA VAL A 96 5.57 13.50 -1.58
C VAL A 96 5.74 12.18 -0.82
N GLN A 97 5.57 11.03 -1.48
CA GLN A 97 5.85 9.72 -0.88
C GLN A 97 7.33 9.57 -0.47
N GLY A 98 8.26 10.06 -1.30
CA GLY A 98 9.68 10.15 -0.99
C GLY A 98 9.97 10.99 0.25
N TRP A 99 9.29 12.11 0.41
CA TRP A 99 9.39 12.96 1.59
C TRP A 99 8.92 12.25 2.87
N PHE A 100 7.83 11.48 2.83
CA PHE A 100 7.43 10.63 3.96
C PHE A 100 8.46 9.53 4.28
N SER A 101 9.19 9.07 3.27
CA SER A 101 10.25 8.08 3.47
C SER A 101 11.41 8.63 4.30
N LEU A 102 11.64 9.95 4.31
CA LEU A 102 12.60 10.61 5.21
C LEU A 102 12.23 10.45 6.69
N HIS A 103 10.93 10.29 6.97
CA HIS A 103 10.40 10.18 8.32
C HIS A 103 10.24 8.71 8.74
N SER A 104 9.80 7.84 7.83
CA SER A 104 9.73 6.40 8.09
C SER A 104 9.77 5.54 6.82
N THR A 105 10.74 4.61 6.79
CA THR A 105 10.87 3.51 5.81
C THR A 105 9.66 2.59 5.75
N GLN A 106 8.85 2.55 6.82
CA GLN A 106 7.74 1.63 6.97
C GLN A 106 6.40 2.22 6.52
N ALA A 107 6.38 3.51 6.16
CA ALA A 107 5.24 4.14 5.51
C ALA A 107 5.15 3.59 4.07
N VAL A 108 4.20 2.68 3.83
CA VAL A 108 4.04 2.01 2.53
C VAL A 108 3.74 3.04 1.44
N ALA A 109 4.31 2.83 0.25
CA ALA A 109 3.98 3.63 -0.93
C ALA A 109 2.56 3.31 -1.37
N VAL A 110 1.62 4.19 -1.08
CA VAL A 110 0.21 4.01 -1.48
C VAL A 110 -0.35 5.27 -2.14
N LEU A 111 0.26 6.45 -1.94
CA LEU A 111 -0.22 7.69 -2.54
C LEU A 111 -0.32 7.63 -4.08
N PRO A 112 0.69 7.11 -4.83
CA PRO A 112 0.56 7.01 -6.29
C PRO A 112 -0.57 6.06 -6.72
N ALA A 113 -0.79 5.00 -5.94
CA ALA A 113 -1.88 4.06 -6.19
C ALA A 113 -3.26 4.71 -5.95
N ILE A 114 -3.41 5.53 -4.91
CA ILE A 114 -4.63 6.32 -4.66
C ILE A 114 -4.94 7.21 -5.85
N LEU A 115 -3.95 7.99 -6.30
CA LEU A 115 -4.11 8.92 -7.42
C LEU A 115 -4.74 8.20 -8.64
N LEU A 116 -4.21 7.03 -9.01
CA LEU A 116 -4.71 6.28 -10.15
C LEU A 116 -6.03 5.56 -9.89
N LEU A 117 -6.25 5.04 -8.68
CA LEU A 117 -7.53 4.42 -8.32
C LEU A 117 -8.67 5.43 -8.45
N ASP A 118 -8.47 6.65 -7.96
CA ASP A 118 -9.49 7.70 -7.99
C ASP A 118 -9.59 8.36 -9.37
N ALA A 119 -8.50 8.47 -10.12
CA ALA A 119 -8.53 8.95 -11.51
C ALA A 119 -9.30 8.03 -12.46
N MET A 120 -9.25 6.72 -12.23
CA MET A 120 -9.92 5.73 -13.09
C MET A 120 -11.33 5.39 -12.61
N GLY A 121 -11.60 5.48 -11.30
CA GLY A 121 -12.90 5.12 -10.71
C GLY A 121 -13.81 6.28 -10.33
N GLY A 122 -13.28 7.51 -10.24
CA GLY A 122 -13.99 8.68 -9.71
C GLY A 122 -14.90 9.37 -10.73
N ARG A 123 -16.06 9.86 -10.28
CA ARG A 123 -16.83 10.86 -11.03
C ARG A 123 -16.19 12.23 -10.83
N GLN A 124 -15.78 12.88 -11.92
CA GLN A 124 -15.16 14.22 -11.88
C GLN A 124 -15.97 15.28 -11.14
N GLN A 125 -17.27 15.10 -10.94
CA GLN A 125 -18.12 16.06 -10.21
C GLN A 125 -18.05 15.92 -8.68
N GLN A 126 -17.55 14.79 -8.16
CA GLN A 126 -17.55 14.46 -6.72
C GLN A 126 -16.15 14.46 -6.09
N TRP A 127 -15.16 15.04 -6.77
CA TRP A 127 -13.75 15.05 -6.34
C TRP A 127 -13.55 15.59 -4.91
N LEU A 128 -14.28 16.63 -4.53
CA LEU A 128 -14.22 17.20 -3.18
C LEU A 128 -14.77 16.22 -2.13
N ALA A 129 -15.91 15.58 -2.44
CA ALA A 129 -16.52 14.59 -1.55
C ALA A 129 -15.61 13.37 -1.36
N MET A 130 -14.93 12.93 -2.43
CA MET A 130 -13.93 11.86 -2.36
C MET A 130 -12.78 12.23 -1.42
N GLY A 131 -12.18 13.41 -1.59
CA GLY A 131 -11.11 13.88 -0.71
C GLY A 131 -11.53 13.97 0.76
N ILE A 132 -12.72 14.49 1.03
CA ILE A 132 -13.29 14.56 2.39
C ILE A 132 -13.51 13.15 2.95
N ALA A 133 -14.05 12.23 2.16
CA ALA A 133 -14.28 10.85 2.58
C ALA A 133 -12.97 10.13 2.94
N THR A 134 -11.94 10.26 2.11
CA THR A 134 -10.60 9.75 2.39
C THR A 134 -10.01 10.37 3.65
N PHE A 135 -10.20 11.67 3.85
CA PHE A 135 -9.78 12.33 5.09
C PHE A 135 -10.50 11.75 6.31
N VAL A 136 -11.83 11.59 6.26
CA VAL A 136 -12.62 11.03 7.36
C VAL A 136 -12.17 9.62 7.73
N GLY A 137 -11.96 8.75 6.73
CA GLY A 137 -11.43 7.41 6.95
C GLY A 137 -10.05 7.43 7.60
N ALA A 138 -9.16 8.31 7.14
CA ALA A 138 -7.83 8.48 7.71
C ALA A 138 -7.87 8.97 9.16
N VAL A 139 -8.66 10.00 9.45
CA VAL A 139 -8.82 10.57 10.79
C VAL A 139 -9.40 9.55 11.76
N PHE A 140 -10.41 8.79 11.34
CA PHE A 140 -10.98 7.72 12.14
C PHE A 140 -9.91 6.73 12.59
N LEU A 141 -9.06 6.28 11.66
CA LEU A 141 -8.00 5.33 12.01
C LEU A 141 -6.92 5.94 12.91
N ILE A 142 -6.53 7.20 12.69
CA ILE A 142 -5.60 7.92 13.56
C ILE A 142 -6.14 7.97 14.99
N LEU A 143 -7.41 8.34 15.16
CA LEU A 143 -8.06 8.39 16.47
C LEU A 143 -8.16 7.00 17.11
N ALA A 144 -8.58 5.99 16.35
CA ALA A 144 -8.66 4.61 16.82
C ALA A 144 -7.28 4.07 17.27
N ALA A 145 -6.23 4.34 16.49
CA ALA A 145 -4.86 3.94 16.82
C ALA A 145 -4.33 4.64 18.08
N ARG A 146 -4.66 5.93 18.27
CA ARG A 146 -4.31 6.68 19.49
C ARG A 146 -5.00 6.13 20.73
N LEU A 147 -6.30 5.83 20.64
CA LEU A 147 -7.05 5.20 21.74
C LEU A 147 -6.48 3.82 22.09
N ALA A 148 -6.09 3.06 21.08
CA ALA A 148 -5.47 1.75 21.25
C ALA A 148 -3.96 1.79 21.60
N LYS A 149 -3.35 2.98 21.69
CA LYS A 149 -1.92 3.20 21.98
C LYS A 149 -1.00 2.39 21.06
N ILE A 150 -1.35 2.29 19.78
CA ILE A 150 -0.55 1.57 18.78
C ILE A 150 0.52 2.52 18.24
N SER A 151 1.76 2.37 18.71
CA SER A 151 2.92 3.10 18.19
C SER A 151 4.10 2.16 18.01
N ALA A 152 4.79 2.27 16.88
CA ALA A 152 6.11 1.69 16.67
C ALA A 152 7.13 2.82 16.51
N GLU A 153 8.39 2.50 16.79
CA GLU A 153 9.48 3.46 16.62
C GLU A 153 9.70 3.76 15.13
N PRO A 154 9.69 5.04 14.71
CA PRO A 154 9.95 5.42 13.33
C PRO A 154 11.36 5.01 12.91
N LYS A 155 11.50 4.58 11.65
CA LYS A 155 12.80 4.21 11.07
C LYS A 155 13.08 5.09 9.86
N PRO A 156 13.64 6.29 10.03
CA PRO A 156 13.84 7.23 8.93
C PRO A 156 14.90 6.72 7.93
N LEU A 157 14.78 7.12 6.67
CA LEU A 157 15.83 6.99 5.66
C LEU A 157 16.72 8.22 5.61
N ALA A 158 18.00 8.02 5.26
CA ALA A 158 18.84 9.12 4.82
C ALA A 158 18.29 9.78 3.55
N ALA A 159 18.63 11.05 3.32
CA ALA A 159 18.07 11.85 2.23
C ALA A 159 18.36 11.28 0.84
N ALA A 160 19.60 10.85 0.59
CA ALA A 160 20.00 10.28 -0.70
C ALA A 160 19.21 9.01 -1.08
N PRO A 161 19.12 7.96 -0.24
CA PRO A 161 18.32 6.77 -0.58
C PRO A 161 16.81 7.06 -0.63
N ALA A 162 16.29 8.03 0.14
CA ALA A 162 14.89 8.45 0.03
C ALA A 162 14.60 9.12 -1.33
N LEU A 163 15.50 9.99 -1.80
CA LEU A 163 15.40 10.62 -3.12
C LEU A 163 15.50 9.58 -4.24
N LEU A 164 16.47 8.66 -4.15
CA LEU A 164 16.62 7.58 -5.12
C LEU A 164 15.39 6.68 -5.16
N HIS A 165 14.82 6.35 -4.00
CA HIS A 165 13.57 5.60 -3.90
C HIS A 165 12.42 6.34 -4.59
N ALA A 166 12.26 7.64 -4.33
CA ALA A 166 11.22 8.46 -4.95
C ALA A 166 11.35 8.50 -6.48
N CYS A 167 12.57 8.68 -7.00
CA CYS A 167 12.85 8.70 -8.42
C CYS A 167 12.56 7.35 -9.10
N LEU A 168 12.99 6.24 -8.50
CA LEU A 168 12.73 4.91 -9.04
C LEU A 168 11.24 4.54 -8.96
N LEU A 169 10.58 4.92 -7.86
CA LEU A 169 9.13 4.75 -7.70
C LEU A 169 8.39 5.54 -8.79
N ALA A 170 8.76 6.80 -9.03
CA ALA A 170 8.19 7.62 -10.09
C ALA A 170 8.41 7.01 -11.47
N ALA A 171 9.64 6.58 -11.79
CA ALA A 171 9.96 5.94 -13.06
C ALA A 171 9.13 4.67 -13.30
N GLY A 172 9.00 3.81 -12.28
CA GLY A 172 8.17 2.61 -12.37
C GLY A 172 6.69 2.90 -12.50
N CYS A 173 6.19 3.89 -11.77
CA CYS A 173 4.79 4.32 -11.87
C CYS A 173 4.48 4.88 -13.27
N LEU A 174 5.34 5.75 -13.79
CA LEU A 174 5.21 6.31 -15.15
C LEU A 174 5.25 5.21 -16.21
N LEU A 175 6.19 4.27 -16.10
CA LEU A 175 6.31 3.15 -17.03
C LEU A 175 5.02 2.30 -17.03
N LEU A 176 4.45 2.01 -15.86
CA LEU A 176 3.21 1.25 -15.74
C LEU A 176 2.00 2.02 -16.27
N VAL A 177 1.93 3.34 -16.07
CA VAL A 177 0.89 4.18 -16.67
C VAL A 177 0.97 4.15 -18.20
N LEU A 178 2.18 4.30 -18.75
CA LEU A 178 2.41 4.26 -20.20
C LEU A 178 2.10 2.88 -20.79
N LEU A 179 2.58 1.80 -20.15
CA LEU A 179 2.29 0.43 -20.58
C LEU A 179 0.80 0.11 -20.48
N GLY A 180 0.14 0.52 -19.40
CA GLY A 180 -1.30 0.34 -19.22
C GLY A 180 -2.11 1.02 -20.32
N HIS A 181 -1.72 2.24 -20.70
CA HIS A 181 -2.32 2.97 -21.81
C HIS A 181 -2.05 2.29 -23.16
N TRP A 182 -0.80 1.92 -23.43
CA TRP A 182 -0.39 1.33 -24.72
C TRP A 182 -0.97 -0.07 -24.95
N LEU A 183 -1.06 -0.89 -23.90
CA LEU A 183 -1.65 -2.22 -23.94
C LEU A 183 -3.19 -2.20 -23.87
N GLY A 184 -3.82 -1.03 -23.73
CA GLY A 184 -5.26 -0.90 -23.60
C GLY A 184 -5.84 -1.63 -22.38
N VAL A 185 -5.08 -1.72 -21.29
CA VAL A 185 -5.49 -2.48 -20.11
C VAL A 185 -6.43 -1.63 -19.27
N GLU A 186 -7.73 -1.93 -19.33
CA GLU A 186 -8.81 -1.25 -18.59
C GLU A 186 -8.60 -1.21 -17.06
N ARG A 187 -7.68 -2.05 -16.54
CA ARG A 187 -7.37 -2.22 -15.11
C ARG A 187 -5.92 -1.92 -14.73
N GLY A 188 -5.18 -1.17 -15.55
CA GLY A 188 -3.76 -0.89 -15.35
C GLY A 188 -3.39 -0.30 -13.96
N HIS A 189 -4.32 0.38 -13.29
CA HIS A 189 -4.14 0.90 -11.93
C HIS A 189 -3.83 -0.20 -10.88
N TRP A 190 -4.26 -1.44 -11.11
CA TRP A 190 -3.93 -2.58 -10.23
C TRP A 190 -2.46 -2.98 -10.30
N ALA A 191 -1.85 -2.87 -11.49
CA ALA A 191 -0.42 -3.06 -11.62
C ALA A 191 0.31 -1.99 -10.80
N LEU A 192 -0.19 -0.75 -10.82
CA LEU A 192 0.42 0.31 -10.02
C LEU A 192 0.32 0.04 -8.52
N LEU A 193 -0.84 -0.40 -8.03
CA LEU A 193 -1.01 -0.75 -6.63
C LEU A 193 -0.06 -1.88 -6.22
N ALA A 194 -0.03 -2.97 -7.00
CA ALA A 194 0.88 -4.09 -6.74
C ALA A 194 2.34 -3.64 -6.75
N PHE A 195 2.73 -2.81 -7.73
CA PHE A 195 4.04 -2.20 -7.81
C PHE A 195 4.37 -1.38 -6.56
N CYS A 196 3.48 -0.49 -6.12
CA CYS A 196 3.74 0.36 -4.95
C CYS A 196 3.84 -0.46 -3.64
N LEU A 197 3.09 -1.57 -3.52
CA LEU A 197 3.19 -2.49 -2.39
C LEU A 197 4.49 -3.32 -2.41
N MET A 198 4.96 -3.73 -3.59
CA MET A 198 6.21 -4.48 -3.77
C MET A 198 7.44 -3.58 -3.64
N PHE A 199 7.36 -2.36 -4.16
CA PHE A 199 8.47 -1.42 -4.25
C PHE A 199 8.67 -0.68 -2.93
N THR A 200 9.28 -1.38 -1.98
CA THR A 200 9.59 -0.82 -0.65
C THR A 200 10.95 -0.15 -0.60
N PRO A 201 11.19 0.79 0.33
CA PRO A 201 12.50 1.43 0.49
C PRO A 201 13.65 0.44 0.82
N ALA A 202 13.31 -0.76 1.33
CA ALA A 202 14.26 -1.85 1.58
C ALA A 202 15.03 -2.29 0.33
N LEU A 203 14.46 -2.06 -0.86
CA LEU A 203 15.10 -2.33 -2.15
C LEU A 203 16.30 -1.42 -2.40
N VAL A 204 16.25 -0.17 -1.91
CA VAL A 204 17.28 0.85 -2.16
C VAL A 204 18.37 0.83 -1.09
N THR A 205 18.04 0.40 0.12
CA THR A 205 19.00 0.31 1.25
C THR A 205 19.79 -0.99 1.30
N GLY A 206 19.68 -1.85 0.27
CA GLY A 206 20.42 -3.12 0.19
C GLY A 206 19.88 -4.23 1.10
N GLN A 207 18.73 -4.03 1.76
CA GLN A 207 18.09 -5.05 2.61
C GLN A 207 17.30 -6.07 1.78
N GLN A 208 17.98 -6.75 0.86
CA GLN A 208 17.38 -7.62 -0.15
C GLN A 208 16.43 -8.67 0.43
N ARG A 209 16.77 -9.28 1.57
CA ARG A 209 15.92 -10.31 2.21
C ARG A 209 14.55 -9.77 2.63
N SER A 210 14.50 -8.54 3.15
CA SER A 210 13.25 -7.87 3.53
C SER A 210 12.44 -7.52 2.28
N ALA A 211 13.11 -6.94 1.28
CA ALA A 211 12.55 -6.58 0.00
C ALA A 211 11.89 -7.77 -0.74
N PHE A 212 12.61 -8.89 -0.88
CA PHE A 212 12.07 -10.11 -1.47
C PHE A 212 10.92 -10.70 -0.63
N GLY A 213 10.94 -10.51 0.69
CA GLY A 213 9.83 -10.87 1.57
C GLY A 213 8.53 -10.10 1.25
N TYR A 214 8.62 -8.80 0.97
CA TYR A 214 7.46 -8.00 0.54
C TYR A 214 6.98 -8.41 -0.86
N ILE A 215 7.88 -8.62 -1.81
CA ILE A 215 7.53 -9.10 -3.15
C ILE A 215 6.79 -10.43 -3.06
N ALA A 216 7.33 -11.40 -2.30
CA ALA A 216 6.70 -12.69 -2.09
C ALA A 216 5.34 -12.56 -1.38
N ALA A 217 5.21 -11.65 -0.40
CA ALA A 217 3.95 -11.40 0.30
C ALA A 217 2.85 -10.91 -0.65
N VAL A 218 3.15 -9.89 -1.46
CA VAL A 218 2.19 -9.34 -2.42
C VAL A 218 1.81 -10.40 -3.46
N MET A 219 2.79 -11.12 -4.00
CA MET A 219 2.54 -12.21 -4.96
C MET A 219 1.67 -13.32 -4.37
N MET A 220 1.94 -13.74 -3.12
CA MET A 220 1.13 -14.74 -2.43
C MET A 220 -0.31 -14.26 -2.25
N GLY A 221 -0.51 -12.99 -1.86
CA GLY A 221 -1.83 -12.38 -1.76
C GLY A 221 -2.56 -12.34 -3.10
N THR A 222 -1.89 -11.96 -4.18
CA THR A 222 -2.48 -11.92 -5.54
C THR A 222 -2.86 -13.30 -6.05
N VAL A 223 -1.99 -14.30 -5.86
CA VAL A 223 -2.24 -15.68 -6.32
C VAL A 223 -3.40 -16.29 -5.55
N LEU A 224 -3.44 -16.07 -4.23
CA LEU A 224 -4.54 -16.56 -3.40
C LEU A 224 -5.86 -15.88 -3.78
N ALA A 225 -5.85 -14.58 -4.05
CA ALA A 225 -7.04 -13.85 -4.50
C ALA A 225 -7.56 -14.39 -5.86
N ALA A 226 -6.65 -14.66 -6.80
CA ALA A 226 -7.00 -15.25 -8.09
C ALA A 226 -7.53 -16.68 -7.93
N ALA A 227 -6.90 -17.51 -7.11
CA ALA A 227 -7.35 -18.88 -6.85
C ALA A 227 -8.75 -18.91 -6.23
N VAL A 228 -9.02 -18.05 -5.25
CA VAL A 228 -10.34 -17.88 -4.65
C VAL A 228 -11.35 -17.39 -5.69
N GLY A 229 -10.97 -16.42 -6.52
CA GLY A 229 -11.81 -15.90 -7.59
C GLY A 229 -12.19 -16.97 -8.61
N LEU A 230 -11.26 -17.86 -8.99
CA LEU A 230 -11.51 -18.92 -9.97
C LEU A 230 -12.58 -19.93 -9.52
N LEU A 231 -12.75 -20.11 -8.21
CA LEU A 231 -13.79 -20.99 -7.67
C LEU A 231 -15.19 -20.43 -7.89
N ASN A 232 -15.34 -19.12 -8.14
CA ASN A 232 -16.62 -18.43 -8.34
C ASN A 232 -17.68 -18.75 -7.26
N VAL A 233 -17.24 -18.98 -6.01
CA VAL A 233 -18.14 -19.19 -4.86
C VAL A 233 -18.14 -17.92 -4.01
N GLU A 234 -19.27 -17.21 -3.99
CA GLU A 234 -19.43 -15.94 -3.26
C GLU A 234 -19.13 -16.10 -1.76
N VAL A 235 -19.65 -17.15 -1.13
CA VAL A 235 -19.43 -17.44 0.30
C VAL A 235 -17.94 -17.60 0.61
N LEU A 236 -17.20 -18.27 -0.27
CA LEU A 236 -15.77 -18.49 -0.12
C LEU A 236 -14.99 -17.17 -0.34
N THR A 237 -15.41 -16.36 -1.31
CA THR A 237 -14.86 -15.03 -1.57
C THR A 237 -14.98 -14.12 -0.34
N VAL A 238 -16.18 -14.06 0.26
CA VAL A 238 -16.42 -13.28 1.49
C VAL A 238 -15.62 -13.84 2.67
N ALA A 239 -15.56 -15.16 2.84
CA ALA A 239 -14.78 -15.78 3.91
C ALA A 239 -13.28 -15.42 3.81
N PHE A 240 -12.69 -15.52 2.62
CA PHE A 240 -11.28 -15.16 2.40
C PHE A 240 -11.03 -13.64 2.48
N LEU A 241 -12.01 -12.81 2.12
CA LEU A 241 -11.96 -11.37 2.35
C LEU A 241 -11.88 -11.06 3.85
N VAL A 242 -12.74 -11.69 4.67
CA VAL A 242 -12.73 -11.54 6.13
C VAL A 242 -11.41 -12.05 6.72
N ILE A 243 -10.93 -13.22 6.27
CA ILE A 243 -9.62 -13.76 6.68
C ILE A 243 -8.49 -12.80 6.30
N GLY A 244 -8.54 -12.20 5.11
CA GLY A 244 -7.59 -11.19 4.65
C GLY A 244 -7.59 -9.96 5.56
N ALA A 245 -8.76 -9.38 5.83
CA ALA A 245 -8.88 -8.21 6.72
C ALA A 245 -8.39 -8.51 8.15
N LEU A 246 -8.79 -9.65 8.72
CA LEU A 246 -8.31 -10.10 10.03
C LEU A 246 -6.80 -10.33 10.02
N GLY A 247 -6.27 -10.97 8.97
CA GLY A 247 -4.85 -11.19 8.78
C GLY A 247 -4.07 -9.89 8.67
N THR A 248 -4.59 -8.87 7.97
CA THR A 248 -3.98 -7.55 7.88
C THR A 248 -3.86 -6.93 9.27
N VAL A 249 -4.94 -6.92 10.04
CA VAL A 249 -4.95 -6.33 11.39
C VAL A 249 -4.09 -7.15 12.35
N ALA A 250 -4.19 -8.48 12.35
CA ALA A 250 -3.41 -9.36 13.20
C ALA A 250 -1.90 -9.26 12.89
N GLY A 251 -1.52 -9.25 11.62
CA GLY A 251 -0.15 -9.05 11.17
C GLY A 251 0.37 -7.66 11.54
N THR A 252 -0.51 -6.67 11.48
CA THR A 252 -0.22 -5.31 11.96
C THR A 252 0.05 -5.34 13.46
N LEU A 253 -0.88 -5.80 14.30
CA LEU A 253 -0.72 -5.89 15.75
C LEU A 253 0.51 -6.73 16.17
N ALA A 254 0.80 -7.82 15.45
CA ALA A 254 1.94 -8.70 15.70
C ALA A 254 3.28 -8.20 15.12
N ALA A 255 3.32 -7.01 14.50
CA ALA A 255 4.50 -6.46 13.83
C ALA A 255 5.12 -7.41 12.78
N ARG A 256 4.28 -8.15 12.06
CA ARG A 256 4.64 -9.05 10.95
C ARG A 256 4.24 -8.40 9.62
N PRO A 257 5.11 -7.55 9.02
CA PRO A 257 4.76 -6.79 7.83
C PRO A 257 4.47 -7.65 6.60
N ILE A 258 5.15 -8.79 6.47
CA ILE A 258 4.92 -9.76 5.37
C ILE A 258 3.50 -10.30 5.41
N LEU A 259 3.03 -10.70 6.61
CA LEU A 259 1.67 -11.23 6.79
C LEU A 259 0.62 -10.12 6.62
N SER A 260 0.92 -8.91 7.10
CA SER A 260 0.05 -7.75 6.88
C SER A 260 -0.08 -7.42 5.39
N ALA A 261 1.02 -7.39 4.64
CA ALA A 261 1.05 -7.06 3.23
C ALA A 261 0.35 -8.12 2.36
N SER A 262 0.56 -9.42 2.61
CA SER A 262 -0.10 -10.48 1.84
C SER A 262 -1.60 -10.48 2.07
N ALA A 263 -2.03 -10.38 3.33
CA ALA A 263 -3.43 -10.37 3.71
C ALA A 263 -4.15 -9.09 3.22
N LEU A 264 -3.45 -7.94 3.25
CA LEU A 264 -3.95 -6.68 2.71
C LEU A 264 -4.16 -6.79 1.20
N THR A 265 -3.17 -7.32 0.49
CA THR A 265 -3.24 -7.52 -0.96
C THR A 265 -4.42 -8.41 -1.33
N LEU A 266 -4.59 -9.53 -0.60
CA LEU A 266 -5.74 -10.43 -0.74
C LEU A 266 -7.07 -9.68 -0.54
N ALA A 267 -7.22 -8.98 0.59
CA ALA A 267 -8.46 -8.28 0.92
C ALA A 267 -8.80 -7.17 -0.09
N VAL A 268 -7.82 -6.36 -0.49
CA VAL A 268 -8.03 -5.27 -1.45
C VAL A 268 -8.44 -5.82 -2.81
N ILE A 269 -7.84 -6.92 -3.28
CA ILE A 269 -8.23 -7.55 -4.55
C ILE A 269 -9.64 -8.15 -4.44
N LEU A 270 -9.94 -8.96 -3.42
CA LEU A 270 -11.26 -9.60 -3.32
C LEU A 270 -12.38 -8.57 -3.19
N LEU A 271 -12.20 -7.55 -2.33
CA LEU A 271 -13.20 -6.49 -2.13
C LEU A 271 -13.52 -5.76 -3.43
N ASN A 272 -12.48 -5.37 -4.18
CA ASN A 272 -12.67 -4.65 -5.43
C ASN A 272 -13.13 -5.55 -6.57
N SER A 273 -12.97 -6.88 -6.47
CA SER A 273 -13.52 -7.82 -7.46
C SER A 273 -15.02 -8.04 -7.22
N MET A 274 -15.47 -7.96 -5.97
CA MET A 274 -16.89 -8.04 -5.62
C MET A 274 -17.67 -6.77 -5.99
N ALA A 275 -17.02 -5.61 -6.02
CA ALA A 275 -17.66 -4.34 -6.37
C ALA A 275 -17.95 -4.19 -7.88
N SER A 276 -17.26 -4.96 -8.72
CA SER A 276 -17.46 -5.00 -10.17
C SER A 276 -18.48 -6.08 -10.52
N GLY A 277 -19.52 -5.74 -11.28
CA GLY A 277 -20.57 -6.70 -11.73
C GLY A 277 -20.10 -7.79 -12.71
N GLU A 278 -18.80 -8.06 -12.80
CA GLU A 278 -18.16 -9.10 -13.61
C GLU A 278 -17.83 -10.34 -12.77
N SER A 279 -17.56 -11.48 -13.41
CA SER A 279 -17.21 -12.71 -12.69
C SER A 279 -15.88 -12.57 -11.93
N VAL A 280 -15.92 -12.79 -10.61
CA VAL A 280 -14.78 -12.61 -9.68
C VAL A 280 -13.51 -13.33 -10.18
N GLY A 281 -13.65 -14.50 -10.82
CA GLY A 281 -12.54 -15.25 -11.39
C GLY A 281 -11.83 -14.57 -12.57
N ALA A 282 -12.55 -13.94 -13.50
CA ALA A 282 -11.93 -13.24 -14.62
C ALA A 282 -11.12 -12.02 -14.14
N ILE A 283 -11.68 -11.30 -13.16
CA ILE A 283 -11.05 -10.13 -12.55
C ILE A 283 -9.84 -10.53 -11.72
N GLY A 284 -9.94 -11.60 -10.93
CA GLY A 284 -8.84 -12.15 -10.16
C GLY A 284 -7.67 -12.57 -11.04
N GLY A 285 -7.95 -13.26 -12.15
CA GLY A 285 -6.94 -13.66 -13.15
C GLY A 285 -6.24 -12.46 -13.79
N GLN A 286 -7.00 -11.45 -14.24
CA GLN A 286 -6.43 -10.22 -14.78
C GLN A 286 -5.55 -9.48 -13.77
N ARG A 287 -5.97 -9.39 -12.51
CA ARG A 287 -5.21 -8.72 -11.45
C ARG A 287 -3.94 -9.48 -11.08
N ALA A 288 -3.95 -10.82 -11.11
CA ALA A 288 -2.73 -11.61 -10.96
C ALA A 288 -1.76 -11.41 -12.14
N GLY A 289 -2.26 -11.35 -13.38
CA GLY A 289 -1.45 -11.00 -14.55
C GLY A 289 -0.81 -9.61 -14.42
N LEU A 290 -1.55 -8.64 -13.91
CA LEU A 290 -1.05 -7.29 -13.65
C LEU A 290 -0.02 -7.23 -12.52
N ALA A 291 -0.16 -8.08 -11.50
CA ALA A 291 0.86 -8.23 -10.46
C ALA A 291 2.17 -8.79 -11.04
N LEU A 292 2.11 -9.70 -12.02
CA LEU A 292 3.31 -10.20 -12.72
C LEU A 292 3.97 -9.12 -13.58
N LEU A 293 3.18 -8.28 -14.27
CA LEU A 293 3.71 -7.11 -14.98
C LEU A 293 4.43 -6.16 -14.01
N SER A 294 3.84 -5.93 -12.84
CA SER A 294 4.43 -5.11 -11.78
C SER A 294 5.74 -5.70 -11.28
N LEU A 295 5.77 -7.02 -11.05
CA LEU A 295 6.97 -7.75 -10.67
C LEU A 295 8.09 -7.58 -11.70
N ALA A 296 7.78 -7.70 -13.00
CA ALA A 296 8.75 -7.50 -14.06
C ALA A 296 9.35 -6.09 -14.00
N VAL A 297 8.52 -5.05 -13.84
CA VAL A 297 8.99 -3.66 -13.70
C VAL A 297 9.85 -3.46 -12.45
N VAL A 298 9.44 -4.01 -11.29
CA VAL A 298 10.25 -3.97 -10.06
C VAL A 298 11.62 -4.60 -10.29
N LEU A 299 11.68 -5.78 -10.88
CA LEU A 299 12.93 -6.51 -11.14
C LEU A 299 13.82 -5.77 -12.14
N SER A 300 13.25 -5.17 -13.19
CA SER A 300 14.00 -4.34 -14.14
C SER A 300 14.60 -3.10 -13.47
N LEU A 301 13.81 -2.38 -12.66
CA LEU A 301 14.30 -1.21 -11.93
C LEU A 301 15.34 -1.56 -10.88
N LEU A 302 15.23 -2.71 -10.24
CA LEU A 302 16.26 -3.23 -9.33
C LEU A 302 17.56 -3.51 -10.07
N TRP A 303 17.48 -4.10 -11.26
CA TRP A 303 18.65 -4.37 -12.08
C TRP A 303 19.33 -3.06 -12.47
N ILE A 304 18.56 -2.09 -12.98
CA ILE A 304 19.06 -0.74 -13.34
C ILE A 304 19.62 -0.01 -12.10
N GLY A 305 18.94 -0.08 -10.96
CA GLY A 305 19.35 0.55 -9.71
C GLY A 305 20.65 -0.04 -9.15
N ARG A 306 20.88 -1.35 -9.31
CA ARG A 306 22.16 -1.99 -8.95
C ARG A 306 23.30 -1.52 -9.85
N TRP A 307 23.05 -1.39 -11.15
CA TRP A 307 24.03 -0.85 -12.10
C TRP A 307 24.35 0.63 -11.81
N ALA A 308 23.33 1.45 -11.54
CA ALA A 308 23.51 2.85 -11.17
C ALA A 308 24.22 2.99 -9.81
N GLY A 309 23.85 2.19 -8.81
CA GLY A 309 24.45 2.18 -7.47
C GLY A 309 25.92 1.76 -7.46
N ALA A 310 26.30 0.77 -8.27
CA ALA A 310 27.70 0.38 -8.46
C ALA A 310 28.55 1.51 -9.08
N ASN A 311 27.93 2.34 -9.92
CA ASN A 311 28.58 3.53 -10.46
C ASN A 311 28.61 4.70 -9.45
N PHE A 312 27.61 4.84 -8.58
CA PHE A 312 27.60 5.87 -7.53
C PHE A 312 28.57 5.60 -6.37
N SER A 313 28.88 4.33 -6.06
CA SER A 313 29.95 3.99 -5.11
C SER A 313 31.35 4.41 -5.58
N LEU A 314 31.54 4.67 -6.88
CA LEU A 314 32.77 5.27 -7.40
C LEU A 314 32.87 6.78 -7.11
N PHE A 315 31.74 7.46 -6.85
CA PHE A 315 31.68 8.90 -6.59
C PHE A 315 31.57 9.26 -5.10
N ASN A 316 31.32 8.27 -4.24
CA ASN A 316 31.28 8.46 -2.79
C ASN A 316 32.18 7.41 -2.13
N PRO A 317 33.52 7.54 -2.25
CA PRO A 317 34.41 6.68 -1.50
C PRO A 317 34.08 6.83 -0.02
N GLU A 318 33.88 5.71 0.68
CA GLU A 318 33.86 5.72 2.14
C GLU A 318 35.06 6.54 2.62
N PRO A 319 34.88 7.51 3.53
CA PRO A 319 36.02 8.16 4.15
C PRO A 319 36.81 7.07 4.87
N ALA A 320 37.93 6.69 4.26
CA ALA A 320 38.95 5.84 4.85
C ALA A 320 39.56 6.60 6.03
N GLY A 321 38.88 6.62 7.17
CA GLY A 321 39.34 7.39 8.31
C GLY A 321 38.39 7.28 9.48
N GLY A 322 38.74 6.41 10.44
CA GLY A 322 38.07 6.44 11.75
C GLY A 322 38.10 5.17 12.59
N GLN A 323 38.88 4.13 12.26
CA GLN A 323 39.28 3.14 13.28
C GLN A 323 40.51 3.66 14.05
N THR A 324 40.28 4.68 14.87
CA THR A 324 41.08 4.97 16.06
C THR A 324 40.07 4.84 17.20
N GLY A 325 40.03 3.73 17.93
CA GLY A 325 41.09 3.38 18.87
C GLY A 325 40.80 4.09 20.19
N ALA A 326 39.99 3.47 21.04
CA ALA A 326 39.94 3.75 22.47
C ALA A 326 39.42 2.49 23.17
N ARG A 327 40.32 1.54 23.36
CA ARG A 327 40.36 0.76 24.59
C ARG A 327 40.89 1.72 25.65
N GLU A 328 40.11 1.95 26.69
CA GLU A 328 40.54 2.06 28.08
C GLU A 328 39.30 1.89 28.96
#